data_AF-A0A7C9I0X7-F1
#
_entry.id   AF-A0A7C9I0X7-F1
#
_cell.length_a   1.000
_cell.length_b   1.000
_cell.length_c   1.000
_cell.angle_alpha   90.00
_cell.angle_beta   90.00
_cell.angle_gamma   90.00
#
_symmetry.space_group_name_H-M   'P 1'
#
loop_
_entity.id
_entity.type
_entity.pdbx_description
1 polymer ?
#
loop_
_entity_poly.entity_id
_entity_poly.type
_entity_poly.pdbx_seq_one_letter_code
_entity_poly.pdbx_strand_id
1 'polypeptide(L)' 'MIWTTAGWPDLQVYRAPRRLFFLELRQPGKKPFEAQLAAHARLRLAGFRVTVAYTFDQALAAAQEELCAPSY' A
#
# COMPACT_ATOMS: atom_id res chain seq x y z
N MET A 1 23.77 0.40 -7.41
CA MET A 1 23.14 1.22 -6.35
C MET A 1 21.64 1.14 -6.57
N ILE A 2 20.90 0.55 -5.62
CA ILE A 2 19.44 0.52 -5.70
C ILE A 2 18.97 1.79 -4.96
N TRP A 3 18.32 2.71 -5.65
CA TRP A 3 17.68 3.86 -5.01
C TRP A 3 16.36 3.39 -4.38
N THR A 4 16.43 2.92 -3.14
CA THR A 4 15.23 2.60 -2.36
C THR A 4 14.83 3.79 -1.52
N THR A 5 13.56 4.18 -1.59
CA THR A 5 12.97 5.14 -0.64
C THR A 5 12.75 4.41 0.68
N ALA A 6 13.41 4.87 1.75
CA ALA A 6 13.20 4.29 3.07
C ALA A 6 11.71 4.38 3.47
N GLY A 7 11.15 3.26 3.92
CA GLY A 7 9.74 3.16 4.31
C GLY A 7 8.75 3.13 3.15
N TRP A 8 9.20 2.88 1.92
CA TRP A 8 8.29 2.58 0.81
C TRP A 8 7.43 1.33 1.13
N PRO A 9 6.16 1.29 0.73
CA PRO A 9 5.30 0.13 0.96
C PRO A 9 5.88 -1.15 0.36
N ASP A 10 5.64 -2.28 1.00
CA ASP A 10 6.13 -3.59 0.56
C ASP A 10 5.64 -3.97 -0.85
N LEU A 11 4.38 -3.61 -1.17
CA LEU A 11 3.78 -3.89 -2.48
C LEU A 11 3.29 -2.60 -3.14
N GLN A 12 3.62 -2.48 -4.42
CA GLN A 12 3.07 -1.52 -5.35
C GLN A 12 2.32 -2.29 -6.43
N VAL A 13 1.00 -2.11 -6.51
CA VAL A 13 0.13 -2.88 -7.39
C VAL A 13 -0.44 -1.99 -8.46
N TYR A 14 -0.19 -2.36 -9.72
CA TYR A 14 -0.74 -1.69 -10.88
C TYR A 14 -1.76 -2.59 -11.58
N ARG A 15 -2.96 -2.06 -11.82
CA ARG A 15 -3.99 -2.68 -12.67
C ARG A 15 -4.37 -1.72 -13.79
N ALA A 16 -4.31 -2.19 -15.02
CA ALA A 16 -4.76 -1.43 -16.17
C ALA A 16 -6.31 -1.47 -16.31
N PRO A 17 -6.94 -0.39 -16.81
CA PRO A 17 -6.35 0.93 -17.02
C PRO A 17 -6.31 1.75 -15.71
N ARG A 18 -5.16 2.41 -15.46
CA ARG A 18 -5.00 3.55 -14.54
C ARG A 18 -5.25 3.32 -13.04
N ARG A 19 -5.16 2.09 -12.52
CA ARG A 19 -5.23 1.86 -11.07
C ARG A 19 -3.85 1.58 -10.51
N LEU A 20 -3.42 2.39 -9.55
CA LEU A 20 -2.20 2.19 -8.77
C LEU A 20 -2.54 2.33 -7.29
N PHE A 21 -2.19 1.33 -6.50
CA PHE A 21 -2.38 1.33 -5.05
C PHE A 21 -1.21 0.61 -4.36
N PHE A 22 -1.13 0.79 -3.04
CA PHE A 22 -0.02 0.30 -2.24
C PHE A 22 -0.50 -0.51 -1.06
N LEU A 23 0.24 -1.58 -0.73
CA LEU A 23 0.01 -2.39 0.46
C LEU A 23 1.30 -2.44 1.29
N GLU A 24 1.16 -2.18 2.58
CA GLU A 24 2.17 -2.39 3.60
C GLU A 24 1.80 -3.65 4.39
N LEU A 25 2.72 -4.60 4.49
CA LEU A 25 2.51 -5.86 5.18
C LEU A 25 3.14 -5.79 6.56
N ARG A 26 2.37 -6.17 7.57
CA ARG A 26 2.84 -6.19 8.95
C ARG A 26 2.48 -7.48 9.65
N GLN A 27 3.30 -7.86 10.62
CA GLN A 27 2.92 -8.92 11.55
C GLN A 27 1.93 -8.37 12.58
N PRO A 28 0.95 -9.18 13.02
CA PRO A 28 0.04 -8.77 14.09
C PRO A 28 0.79 -8.26 15.32
N GLY A 29 0.37 -7.11 15.86
CA GLY A 29 1.01 -6.46 17.01
C GLY A 29 2.24 -5.60 16.69
N LYS A 30 2.69 -5.51 15.43
CA LYS A 30 3.79 -4.62 15.02
C LYS A 30 3.27 -3.36 14.35
N LYS A 31 3.57 -2.19 14.93
CA LYS A 31 3.23 -0.90 14.31
C LYS A 31 4.20 -0.58 13.16
N PRO A 32 3.76 0.14 12.10
CA PRO A 32 4.65 0.69 11.09
C PRO A 32 5.69 1.63 11.72
N PHE A 33 6.90 1.66 11.16
CA PHE A 33 7.95 2.57 11.60
C PHE A 33 7.64 4.02 11.17
N GLU A 34 8.24 5.01 11.83
CA GLU A 34 8.00 6.44 11.51
C GLU A 34 8.28 6.79 10.04
N ALA A 35 9.35 6.21 9.47
CA ALA A 35 9.70 6.41 8.06
C ALA A 35 8.59 5.92 7.11
N GLN A 36 7.93 4.81 7.44
CA GLN A 36 6.80 4.30 6.65
C GLN A 36 5.55 5.14 6.84
N LEU A 37 5.27 5.58 8.07
CA LEU A 37 4.16 6.49 8.31
C LEU A 37 4.31 7.78 7.49
N ALA A 38 5.52 8.33 7.41
CA ALA A 38 5.83 9.49 6.58
C ALA A 38 5.64 9.20 5.07
N ALA A 39 6.11 8.05 4.58
CA ALA A 39 5.90 7.64 3.19
C ALA A 39 4.41 7.42 2.86
N HIS A 40 3.67 6.74 3.72
CA HIS A 40 2.23 6.53 3.57
C HIS A 40 1.47 7.86 3.54
N ALA A 41 1.84 8.82 4.39
CA ALA A 41 1.25 10.14 4.39
C ALA A 41 1.47 10.86 3.05
N ARG A 42 2.68 10.83 2.50
CA ARG A 42 2.99 11.41 1.18
C ARG A 42 2.19 10.77 0.05
N LEU A 43 2.10 9.44 0.04
CA LEU A 43 1.32 8.70 -0.97
C LEU A 43 -0.17 9.02 -0.89
N ARG A 44 -0.74 9.07 0.32
CA ARG A 44 -2.14 9.45 0.53
C ARG A 44 -2.42 10.90 0.14
N LEU A 45 -1.51 11.82 0.45
CA LEU A 45 -1.59 13.22 0.01
C LEU A 45 -1.57 13.36 -1.52
N ALA A 46 -0.84 12.48 -2.21
CA ALA A 46 -0.83 12.40 -3.67
C ALA A 46 -2.08 11.70 -4.25
N GLY A 47 -3.04 11.30 -3.41
CA GLY A 47 -4.30 10.67 -3.83
C GLY A 47 -4.24 9.14 -3.98
N PHE A 48 -3.11 8.51 -3.64
CA PHE A 48 -3.01 7.05 -3.71
C PHE A 48 -3.63 6.36 -2.50
N ARG A 49 -4.19 5.18 -2.73
CA ARG A 49 -4.66 4.28 -1.69
C ARG A 49 -3.48 3.52 -1.10
N VAL A 50 -3.37 3.52 0.23
CA VAL A 50 -2.33 2.82 0.99
C VAL A 50 -2.98 2.08 2.14
N THR A 51 -2.96 0.75 2.09
CA THR A 51 -3.55 -0.12 3.13
C THR A 51 -2.44 -0.84 3.89
N VAL A 52 -2.55 -0.86 5.22
CA VAL A 52 -1.66 -1.65 6.09
C VAL A 52 -2.39 -2.92 6.46
N ALA A 53 -1.88 -4.08 6.01
CA ALA A 53 -2.47 -5.38 6.25
C ALA A 53 -1.63 -6.17 7.26
N TYR A 54 -2.29 -6.73 8.27
CA TYR A 54 -1.67 -7.52 9.33
C TYR A 54 -1.78 -9.03 9.11
N THR A 55 -2.60 -9.44 8.14
CA THR A 55 -2.81 -10.83 7.76
C THR A 55 -2.90 -10.94 6.24
N PHE A 56 -2.71 -12.16 5.74
CA PHE A 56 -2.90 -12.46 4.33
C PHE A 56 -4.33 -12.13 3.87
N ASP A 57 -5.34 -12.50 4.65
CA ASP A 57 -6.74 -12.23 4.31
C ASP A 57 -7.05 -10.74 4.20
N GLN A 58 -6.45 -9.91 5.08
CA GLN A 58 -6.58 -8.46 4.98
C GLN A 58 -5.93 -7.91 3.71
N ALA A 59 -4.74 -8.41 3.35
CA ALA A 59 -4.06 -8.02 2.13
C ALA A 59 -4.86 -8.42 0.89
N LEU A 60 -5.41 -9.64 0.89
CA LEU A 60 -6.23 -10.16 -0.21
C LEU A 60 -7.53 -9.36 -0.36
N ALA A 61 -8.23 -9.08 0.74
CA ALA A 61 -9.46 -8.28 0.72
C ALA A 61 -9.20 -6.86 0.19
N ALA A 62 -8.12 -6.20 0.65
CA ALA A 62 -7.74 -4.87 0.17
C ALA A 62 -7.39 -4.87 -1.32
N ALA A 63 -6.67 -5.91 -1.79
CA ALA A 63 -6.38 -6.07 -3.21
C ALA A 63 -7.68 -6.29 -4.02
N GLN A 64 -8.58 -7.16 -3.56
CA GLN A 64 -9.85 -7.43 -4.25
C GLN A 64 -10.72 -6.17 -4.35
N GLU A 65 -10.82 -5.37 -3.29
CA GLU A 65 -11.56 -4.11 -3.29
C GLU A 65 -11.04 -3.16 -4.39
N GLU A 66 -9.71 -2.98 -4.47
CA GLU A 66 -9.09 -2.10 -5.45
C GLU A 66 -9.17 -2.65 -6.89
N LEU A 67 -9.06 -3.97 -7.06
CA LEU A 67 -9.12 -4.63 -8.36
C LEU A 67 -10.54 -4.72 -8.92
N CYS A 68 -11.58 -4.77 -8.06
CA CYS A 68 -12.98 -4.80 -8.47
C CYS A 68 -13.62 -3.41 -8.55
N ALA A 69 -12.98 -2.39 -7.97
CA ALA A 69 -13.48 -1.03 -8.05
C ALA A 69 -13.58 -0.53 -9.51
N PRO A 70 -14.57 0.32 -9.83
CA PRO A 70 -14.67 0.96 -11.14
C PRO A 70 -13.41 1.78 -11.43
N SER A 71 -12.90 1.68 -12.66
CA SER A 71 -11.96 2.65 -13.19
C SER A 71 -12.76 3.88 -13.63
N TYR A 72 -12.43 5.05 -13.07
CA TYR A 72 -12.97 6.35 -13.51
C TYR A 72 -12.17 6.93 -14.67
#